data_AF-A0A6C0EE94-F1
#
_entry.id   AF-A0A6C0EE94-F1
#
_cell.length_a   1.000
_cell.length_b   1.000
_cell.length_c   1.000
_cell.angle_alpha   90.00
_cell.angle_beta   90.00
_cell.angle_gamma   90.00
#
_symmetry.space_group_name_H-M   'P 1'
#
loop_
_entity.id
_entity.type
_entity.pdbx_description
1 polymer ?
#
loop_
_entity_poly.entity_id
_entity_poly.type
_entity_poly.pdbx_seq_one_letter_code
_entity_poly.pdbx_strand_id
1 'polypeptide(L)'
;MDKNIYNDGRKIPSCYENPIDNILIEFSNKLTDFLYKNKISPNLITILRLVLICFVIRSLFYTNEVWFPIIGSFIFYFMDCLDGNLARSTNQVTIFGDYLDHFADLFYYIIIGLYIHVKNYDNKYYIYLIFIIFAYLTLVHLGIQQLFYKYISKNKDIEEELLDYLNNLHNLDKCNIKWTKYFGSGTFIIVILIIIYYIQSHQI
;
A
#
# COMPACT_ATOMS: atom_id res chain seq x y z
N MET A 1 28.56 18.14 7.03
CA MET A 1 27.18 18.66 6.99
C MET A 1 26.64 18.22 5.65
N ASP A 2 26.17 16.99 5.54
CA ASP A 2 25.86 16.41 4.23
C ASP A 2 24.34 16.33 4.11
N LYS A 3 23.77 17.40 3.55
CA LYS A 3 22.36 17.53 3.22
C LYS A 3 21.98 16.51 2.14
N ASN A 4 20.97 15.70 2.42
CA ASN A 4 19.99 15.14 1.47
C ASN A 4 20.50 14.89 0.04
N ILE A 5 21.27 13.82 -0.19
CA ILE A 5 21.71 13.43 -1.54
C ILE A 5 20.62 12.64 -2.29
N TYR A 6 19.61 12.11 -1.59
CA TYR A 6 18.45 11.50 -2.21
C TYR A 6 17.28 12.47 -2.17
N ASN A 7 16.68 12.71 -3.34
CA ASN A 7 15.31 13.24 -3.42
C ASN A 7 14.45 12.36 -2.50
N ASP A 8 13.51 12.93 -1.76
CA ASP A 8 12.79 12.28 -0.64
C ASP A 8 11.93 11.04 -1.00
N GLY A 9 12.09 10.52 -2.23
CA GLY A 9 11.46 9.32 -2.77
C GLY A 9 9.96 9.45 -2.95
N ARG A 10 9.38 10.63 -2.71
CA ARG A 10 7.94 10.84 -2.78
C ARG A 10 7.46 10.93 -4.22
N LYS A 11 6.35 10.24 -4.51
CA LYS A 11 5.63 10.36 -5.79
C LYS A 11 4.90 11.71 -5.87
N ILE A 12 4.28 12.14 -4.77
CA ILE A 12 3.54 13.40 -4.67
C ILE A 12 3.96 14.21 -3.42
N PRO A 13 3.74 15.54 -3.39
CA PRO A 13 4.01 16.36 -2.21
C PRO A 13 3.28 15.86 -0.96
N SER A 14 3.93 15.92 0.20
CA SER A 14 3.39 15.40 1.47
C SER A 14 2.02 15.96 1.88
N CYS A 15 1.69 17.19 1.47
CA CYS A 15 0.40 17.81 1.75
C CYS A 15 -0.80 17.14 1.03
N TYR A 16 -0.52 16.41 -0.06
CA TYR A 16 -1.51 15.65 -0.84
C TYR A 16 -1.45 14.15 -0.59
N GLU A 17 -0.42 13.68 0.13
CA GLU A 17 -0.25 12.28 0.49
C GLU A 17 -1.16 11.88 1.66
N ASN A 18 -1.50 10.59 1.74
CA ASN A 18 -2.24 10.06 2.88
C ASN A 18 -1.47 10.33 4.20
N PRO A 19 -2.15 10.70 5.30
CA PRO A 19 -1.47 10.98 6.56
C PRO A 19 -0.66 9.82 7.13
N ILE A 20 -1.12 8.57 6.95
CA ILE A 20 -0.42 7.37 7.42
C ILE A 20 0.81 7.13 6.53
N ASP A 21 0.65 7.24 5.22
CA ASP A 21 1.73 7.02 4.25
C ASP A 21 2.84 8.06 4.44
N ASN A 22 2.47 9.30 4.78
CA ASN A 22 3.44 10.33 5.18
C ASN A 22 4.37 9.87 6.30
N ILE A 23 3.82 9.28 7.36
CA ILE A 23 4.58 8.78 8.51
C ILE A 23 5.47 7.60 8.08
N LEU A 24 4.92 6.67 7.29
CA LEU A 24 5.65 5.49 6.83
C LEU A 24 6.78 5.85 5.85
N ILE A 25 6.58 6.82 4.97
CA ILE A 25 7.60 7.33 4.04
C ILE A 25 8.71 8.05 4.81
N GLU A 26 8.39 8.86 5.80
CA GLU A 26 9.41 9.49 6.66
C GLU A 26 10.28 8.47 7.38
N PHE A 27 9.68 7.38 7.84
CA PHE A 27 10.42 6.27 8.43
C PHE A 27 11.24 5.50 7.37
N SER A 28 10.67 5.27 6.18
CA SER A 28 11.33 4.61 5.06
C SER A 28 12.56 5.38 4.57
N ASN A 29 12.49 6.71 4.54
CA ASN A 29 13.59 7.58 4.18
C ASN A 29 14.81 7.40 5.10
N LYS A 30 14.59 7.15 6.39
CA LYS A 30 15.70 6.87 7.34
C LYS A 30 16.39 5.53 7.05
N LEU A 31 15.67 4.56 6.50
CA LEU A 31 16.19 3.23 6.16
C LEU A 31 16.81 3.18 4.77
N THR A 32 16.39 4.06 3.85
CA THR A 32 16.80 4.06 2.45
C THR A 32 18.32 4.07 2.28
N ASP A 33 19.03 4.94 2.99
CA ASP A 33 20.50 5.02 2.97
C ASP A 33 21.16 3.70 3.39
N PHE A 34 20.62 3.07 4.44
CA PHE A 34 21.14 1.81 4.94
C PHE A 34 20.92 0.69 3.92
N LEU A 35 19.72 0.59 3.34
CA LEU A 35 19.38 -0.43 2.36
C LEU A 35 20.22 -0.29 1.09
N TYR A 36 20.35 0.93 0.58
CA TYR A 36 21.15 1.22 -0.61
C TYR A 36 22.63 0.91 -0.41
N LYS A 37 23.23 1.31 0.73
CA LYS A 37 24.63 0.98 1.07
C LYS A 37 24.88 -0.53 1.14
N ASN A 38 23.90 -1.29 1.60
CA ASN A 38 23.95 -2.76 1.65
C ASN A 38 23.54 -3.43 0.34
N LYS A 39 23.32 -2.67 -0.75
CA LYS A 39 22.94 -3.17 -2.08
C LYS A 39 21.64 -3.99 -2.06
N ILE A 40 20.72 -3.66 -1.16
CA ILE A 40 19.38 -4.26 -1.14
C ILE A 40 18.57 -3.59 -2.24
N SER A 41 18.05 -4.38 -3.18
CA SER A 41 17.19 -3.88 -4.27
C SER A 41 15.72 -3.75 -3.83
N PRO A 42 14.94 -2.81 -4.39
CA PRO A 42 13.50 -2.71 -4.19
C PRO A 42 12.78 -4.05 -4.41
N ASN A 43 13.05 -4.73 -5.52
CA ASN A 43 12.43 -6.02 -5.84
C ASN A 43 12.68 -7.10 -4.78
N LEU A 44 13.83 -7.06 -4.09
CA LEU A 44 14.11 -7.99 -3.00
C LEU A 44 13.19 -7.73 -1.80
N ILE A 45 12.91 -6.45 -1.51
CA ILE A 45 11.96 -6.08 -0.46
C ILE A 45 10.55 -6.57 -0.84
N THR A 46 10.11 -6.38 -2.09
CA THR A 46 8.82 -6.90 -2.57
C THR A 46 8.75 -8.43 -2.52
N ILE A 47 9.84 -9.15 -2.83
CA ILE A 47 9.91 -10.62 -2.68
C ILE A 47 9.81 -11.03 -1.20
N LEU A 48 10.53 -10.36 -0.30
CA LEU A 48 10.45 -10.64 1.14
C LEU A 48 9.04 -10.36 1.68
N ARG A 49 8.36 -9.34 1.15
CA ARG A 49 6.96 -9.01 1.44
C ARG A 49 6.03 -10.15 1.00
N LEU A 50 6.25 -10.74 -0.18
CA LEU A 50 5.54 -11.94 -0.63
C LEU A 50 5.82 -13.17 0.24
N VAL A 51 7.03 -13.34 0.76
CA VAL A 51 7.31 -14.43 1.73
C VAL A 51 6.59 -14.18 3.05
N LEU A 52 6.58 -12.94 3.54
CA LEU A 52 5.86 -12.55 4.76
C LEU A 52 4.37 -12.86 4.65
N ILE A 53 3.76 -12.64 3.49
CA ILE A 53 2.33 -12.93 3.31
C ILE A 53 2.00 -14.40 3.53
N CYS A 54 2.89 -15.34 3.20
CA CYS A 54 2.66 -16.78 3.45
C CYS A 54 2.50 -17.07 4.94
N PHE A 55 3.29 -16.39 5.79
CA PHE A 55 3.16 -16.50 7.24
C PHE A 55 1.90 -15.82 7.76
N VAL A 56 1.52 -14.67 7.20
CA VAL A 56 0.26 -13.98 7.54
C VAL A 56 -0.94 -14.86 7.19
N ILE A 57 -0.97 -15.45 5.99
CA ILE A 57 -2.00 -16.42 5.55
C ILE A 57 -2.08 -17.58 6.54
N ARG A 58 -0.93 -18.19 6.87
CA ARG A 58 -0.91 -19.29 7.84
C ARG A 58 -1.56 -18.89 9.16
N SER A 59 -1.25 -17.70 9.66
CA SER A 59 -1.80 -17.22 10.93
C SER A 59 -3.28 -16.84 10.84
N LEU A 60 -3.72 -16.24 9.75
CA LEU A 60 -5.13 -15.87 9.56
C LEU A 60 -6.03 -17.10 9.50
N PHE A 61 -5.63 -18.13 8.75
CA PHE A 61 -6.52 -19.26 8.47
C PHE A 61 -6.36 -20.42 9.47
N TYR A 62 -5.18 -20.63 10.02
CA TYR A 62 -4.86 -21.86 10.77
C TYR A 62 -4.46 -21.61 12.23
N THR A 63 -4.50 -20.38 12.73
CA THR A 63 -4.26 -20.09 14.15
C THR A 63 -5.32 -19.14 14.70
N ASN A 64 -5.42 -19.09 16.04
CA ASN A 64 -6.26 -18.15 16.77
C ASN A 64 -5.45 -16.95 17.29
N GLU A 65 -4.25 -16.75 16.75
CA GLU A 65 -3.36 -15.65 17.14
C GLU A 65 -3.90 -14.33 16.59
N VAL A 66 -4.15 -13.38 17.47
CA VAL A 66 -4.69 -12.06 17.10
C VAL A 66 -3.58 -11.15 16.56
N TRP A 67 -2.43 -11.11 17.23
CA TRP A 67 -1.42 -10.08 17.01
C TRP A 67 -0.51 -10.34 15.82
N PHE A 68 -0.14 -11.60 15.57
CA PHE A 68 0.76 -11.94 14.47
C PHE A 68 0.22 -11.51 13.09
N PRO A 69 -1.04 -11.81 12.69
CA PRO A 69 -1.53 -11.38 11.39
C PRO A 69 -1.67 -9.86 11.29
N ILE A 70 -2.02 -9.17 12.39
CA ILE A 70 -2.10 -7.69 12.43
C ILE A 70 -0.73 -7.06 12.20
N ILE A 71 0.27 -7.48 12.98
CA ILE A 71 1.65 -6.95 12.87
C ILE A 71 2.24 -7.32 11.52
N GLY A 72 2.04 -8.55 11.06
CA GLY A 72 2.52 -9.01 9.75
C GLY A 72 1.90 -8.22 8.59
N SER A 73 0.60 -7.95 8.62
CA SER A 73 -0.09 -7.09 7.65
C SER A 73 0.40 -5.64 7.67
N PHE A 74 0.68 -5.09 8.86
CA PHE A 74 1.26 -3.76 8.97
C PHE A 74 2.69 -3.71 8.40
N ILE A 75 3.52 -4.70 8.70
CA ILE A 75 4.88 -4.80 8.14
C ILE A 75 4.83 -5.00 6.63
N PHE A 76 3.91 -5.83 6.12
CA PHE A 76 3.68 -6.00 4.68
C PHE A 76 3.45 -4.64 4.02
N TYR A 77 2.55 -3.84 4.55
CA TYR A 77 2.24 -2.51 4.02
C TYR A 77 3.39 -1.51 4.17
N PHE A 78 4.13 -1.59 5.28
CA PHE A 78 5.32 -0.78 5.45
C PHE A 78 6.40 -1.10 4.40
N MET A 79 6.58 -2.38 4.07
CA MET A 79 7.55 -2.81 3.05
C MET A 79 7.19 -2.31 1.65
N ASP A 80 5.90 -2.12 1.35
CA ASP A 80 5.39 -1.49 0.13
C ASP A 80 5.72 0.01 0.05
N CYS A 81 5.57 0.74 1.16
CA CYS A 81 6.04 2.12 1.21
C CYS A 81 7.57 2.18 1.01
N LEU A 82 8.30 1.21 1.57
CA LEU A 82 9.76 1.18 1.59
C LEU A 82 10.37 0.82 0.23
N ASP A 83 9.85 -0.18 -0.48
CA ASP A 83 10.39 -0.59 -1.77
C ASP A 83 10.16 0.47 -2.85
N GLY A 84 8.96 1.06 -2.91
CA GLY A 84 8.65 2.18 -3.79
C GLY A 84 9.49 3.41 -3.48
N ASN A 85 9.68 3.74 -2.20
CA ASN A 85 10.53 4.85 -1.78
C ASN A 85 11.99 4.62 -2.16
N LEU A 86 12.51 3.42 -1.92
CA LEU A 86 13.87 3.03 -2.29
C LEU A 86 14.07 3.09 -3.81
N ALA A 87 13.12 2.55 -4.59
CA ALA A 87 13.19 2.57 -6.05
C ALA A 87 13.26 3.99 -6.60
N ARG A 88 12.40 4.89 -6.12
CA ARG A 88 12.34 6.29 -6.60
C ARG A 88 13.53 7.12 -6.13
N SER A 89 13.97 6.96 -4.89
CA SER A 89 15.10 7.70 -4.33
C SER A 89 16.45 7.29 -4.94
N THR A 90 16.59 6.03 -5.35
CA THR A 90 17.85 5.48 -5.90
C THR A 90 17.84 5.31 -7.42
N ASN A 91 16.80 5.77 -8.12
CA ASN A 91 16.60 5.59 -9.56
C ASN A 91 16.63 4.12 -10.01
N GLN A 92 16.03 3.23 -9.21
CA GLN A 92 15.90 1.80 -9.47
C GLN A 92 14.46 1.40 -9.84
N VAL A 93 13.65 2.34 -10.32
CA VAL A 93 12.30 2.08 -10.83
C VAL A 93 12.39 1.24 -12.11
N THR A 94 11.63 0.15 -12.18
CA THR A 94 11.59 -0.74 -13.35
C THR A 94 10.15 -1.18 -13.62
N ILE A 95 9.81 -1.45 -14.89
CA ILE A 95 8.50 -1.98 -15.30
C ILE A 95 8.19 -3.31 -14.58
N PHE A 96 9.18 -4.21 -14.49
CA PHE A 96 9.00 -5.47 -13.77
C PHE A 96 8.72 -5.27 -12.28
N GLY A 97 9.45 -4.34 -11.63
CA GLY A 97 9.21 -3.99 -10.23
C GLY A 97 7.81 -3.45 -10.01
N ASP A 98 7.33 -2.58 -10.90
CA ASP A 98 5.97 -2.04 -10.87
C ASP A 98 4.91 -3.15 -10.97
N TYR A 99 5.03 -4.07 -11.92
CA TYR A 99 4.10 -5.22 -12.01
C TYR A 99 4.17 -6.15 -10.80
N LEU A 100 5.36 -6.41 -10.27
CA LEU A 100 5.56 -7.28 -9.10
C LEU A 100 4.89 -6.69 -7.86
N ASP A 101 5.01 -5.38 -7.68
CA ASP A 101 4.41 -4.61 -6.59
C ASP A 101 2.88 -4.68 -6.63
N HIS A 102 2.29 -4.33 -7.78
CA HIS A 102 0.84 -4.41 -7.99
C HIS A 102 0.30 -5.85 -7.83
N PHE A 103 1.07 -6.85 -8.25
CA PHE A 103 0.70 -8.25 -8.07
C PHE A 103 0.67 -8.63 -6.58
N ALA A 104 1.68 -8.22 -5.80
CA ALA A 104 1.76 -8.52 -4.38
C ALA A 104 0.59 -7.88 -3.61
N ASP A 105 0.22 -6.65 -3.95
CA ASP A 105 -0.92 -5.95 -3.36
C ASP A 105 -2.25 -6.60 -3.70
N LEU A 106 -2.48 -6.90 -4.99
CA LEU A 106 -3.69 -7.59 -5.43
C LEU A 106 -3.82 -8.95 -4.74
N PHE A 107 -2.72 -9.71 -4.67
CA PHE A 107 -2.70 -10.99 -3.98
C PHE A 107 -3.07 -10.84 -2.50
N TYR A 108 -2.52 -9.84 -1.81
CA TYR A 108 -2.86 -9.55 -0.43
C TYR A 108 -4.34 -9.21 -0.23
N TYR A 109 -4.89 -8.30 -1.02
CA TYR A 109 -6.30 -7.90 -0.87
C TYR A 109 -7.27 -9.05 -1.19
N ILE A 110 -6.95 -9.92 -2.15
CA ILE A 110 -7.73 -11.13 -2.44
C ILE A 110 -7.72 -12.07 -1.23
N ILE A 111 -6.55 -12.30 -0.63
CA ILE A 111 -6.42 -13.14 0.57
C ILE A 111 -7.25 -12.58 1.74
N ILE A 112 -7.22 -11.26 1.97
CA ILE A 112 -8.05 -10.63 2.99
C ILE A 112 -9.54 -10.80 2.69
N GLY A 113 -9.98 -10.61 1.44
CA GLY A 113 -11.36 -10.86 1.04
C GLY A 113 -11.80 -12.31 1.27
N LEU A 114 -10.94 -13.27 0.93
CA LEU A 114 -11.19 -14.70 1.20
C LEU A 114 -11.25 -15.00 2.70
N TYR A 115 -10.39 -14.37 3.50
CA TYR A 115 -10.39 -14.53 4.95
C TYR A 115 -11.71 -14.04 5.57
N ILE A 116 -12.16 -12.85 5.19
CA ILE A 116 -13.46 -12.26 5.58
C ILE A 116 -14.61 -13.21 5.18
N HIS A 117 -14.53 -13.82 3.99
CA HIS A 117 -15.57 -14.72 3.51
C HIS A 117 -15.63 -16.06 4.26
N VAL A 118 -14.47 -16.70 4.48
CA VAL A 118 -14.39 -18.08 5.01
C VAL A 118 -14.58 -18.15 6.52
N LYS A 119 -14.07 -17.18 7.29
CA LYS A 119 -14.17 -17.23 8.77
C LYS A 119 -15.61 -17.03 9.24
N ASN A 120 -16.00 -17.72 10.31
CA ASN A 120 -17.32 -17.56 10.92
C ASN A 120 -17.26 -16.59 12.09
N TYR A 121 -18.09 -15.55 12.02
CA TYR A 121 -18.22 -14.47 13.00
C TYR A 121 -19.52 -13.70 12.67
N ASP A 122 -20.06 -12.99 13.65
CA ASP A 122 -21.28 -12.19 13.47
C ASP A 122 -21.05 -10.95 12.58
N ASN A 123 -22.12 -10.37 12.04
CA ASN A 123 -22.06 -9.13 11.24
C ASN A 123 -21.22 -9.21 9.95
N LYS A 124 -20.94 -10.42 9.43
CA LYS A 124 -20.14 -10.65 8.22
C LYS A 124 -20.49 -9.73 7.04
N TYR A 125 -21.79 -9.55 6.75
CA TYR A 125 -22.24 -8.69 5.66
C TYR A 125 -21.85 -7.22 5.83
N TYR A 126 -21.91 -6.68 7.05
CA TYR A 126 -21.47 -5.31 7.34
C TYR A 126 -19.97 -5.14 7.16
N ILE A 127 -19.18 -6.12 7.62
CA ILE A 127 -17.72 -6.12 7.43
C ILE A 127 -17.37 -6.19 5.94
N TYR A 128 -18.06 -7.04 5.17
CA TYR A 128 -17.87 -7.15 3.73
C TYR A 128 -18.19 -5.84 3.01
N LEU A 129 -19.28 -5.18 3.40
CA LEU A 129 -19.67 -3.86 2.88
C LEU A 129 -18.62 -2.79 3.17
N ILE A 130 -18.11 -2.72 4.41
CA ILE A 130 -17.04 -1.78 4.80
C ILE A 130 -15.80 -2.02 3.95
N PHE A 131 -15.38 -3.28 3.81
CA PHE A 131 -14.21 -3.65 3.01
C PHE A 131 -14.34 -3.20 1.55
N ILE A 132 -15.49 -3.46 0.90
CA ILE A 132 -15.74 -3.06 -0.49
C ILE A 132 -15.77 -1.54 -0.65
N ILE A 133 -16.44 -0.82 0.27
CA ILE A 133 -16.51 0.64 0.21
C ILE A 133 -15.11 1.24 0.28
N PHE A 134 -14.29 0.82 1.25
CA PHE A 134 -12.93 1.33 1.37
C PHE A 134 -12.04 0.92 0.21
N ALA A 135 -12.14 -0.32 -0.29
CA ALA A 135 -11.42 -0.76 -1.48
C ALA A 135 -11.73 0.13 -2.70
N TYR A 136 -13.02 0.42 -2.94
CA TYR A 136 -13.42 1.30 -4.03
C TYR A 136 -12.89 2.73 -3.86
N LEU A 137 -13.01 3.31 -2.66
CA LEU A 137 -12.52 4.66 -2.37
C LEU A 137 -11.00 4.76 -2.54
N THR A 138 -10.25 3.71 -2.19
CA THR A 138 -8.80 3.64 -2.41
C THR A 138 -8.45 3.54 -3.88
N LEU A 139 -9.14 2.72 -4.68
CA LEU A 139 -8.92 2.67 -6.13
C LEU A 139 -9.17 4.03 -6.79
N VAL A 140 -10.23 4.74 -6.37
CA VAL A 140 -10.51 6.10 -6.84
C VAL A 140 -9.39 7.06 -6.43
N HIS A 141 -8.90 6.99 -5.19
CA HIS A 141 -7.79 7.84 -4.74
C HIS A 141 -6.51 7.57 -5.54
N LEU A 142 -6.14 6.31 -5.77
CA LEU A 142 -4.96 5.91 -6.52
C LEU A 142 -5.00 6.43 -7.97
N GLY A 143 -6.17 6.37 -8.62
CA GLY A 143 -6.37 6.99 -9.95
C GLY A 143 -6.11 8.50 -9.93
N ILE A 144 -6.73 9.22 -8.99
CA ILE A 144 -6.53 10.67 -8.82
C ILE A 144 -5.08 11.02 -8.47
N GLN A 145 -4.42 10.21 -7.64
CA GLN A 145 -3.01 10.35 -7.29
C GLN A 145 -2.12 10.24 -8.53
N GLN A 146 -2.39 9.27 -9.41
CA GLN A 146 -1.69 9.11 -10.67
C GLN A 146 -1.92 10.28 -11.63
N LEU A 147 -3.17 10.72 -11.76
CA LEU A 147 -3.55 11.89 -12.57
C LEU A 147 -2.83 13.17 -12.08
N PHE A 148 -2.77 13.37 -10.77
CA PHE A 148 -2.08 14.51 -10.15
C PHE A 148 -0.56 14.41 -10.35
N TYR A 149 0.02 13.22 -10.17
CA TYR A 149 1.44 12.96 -10.38
C TYR A 149 1.90 13.32 -11.80
N LYS A 150 1.17 12.89 -12.83
CA LYS A 150 1.47 13.25 -14.22
C LYS A 150 1.35 14.75 -14.47
N TYR A 151 0.34 15.38 -13.87
CA TYR A 151 0.15 16.83 -13.98
C TYR A 151 1.31 17.65 -13.40
N ILE A 152 1.84 17.27 -12.23
CA ILE A 152 2.97 17.99 -11.62
C ILE A 152 4.29 17.64 -12.32
N SER A 153 4.40 16.46 -12.91
CA SER A 153 5.64 15.99 -13.52
C SER A 153 5.91 16.58 -14.90
N LYS A 154 4.87 17.03 -15.64
CA LYS A 154 4.78 17.95 -16.81
C LYS A 154 5.88 18.02 -17.90
N ASN A 155 6.98 17.27 -17.80
CA ASN A 155 8.23 17.40 -18.56
C ASN A 155 8.98 16.06 -18.74
N LYS A 156 8.37 14.92 -18.40
CA LYS A 156 8.94 13.60 -18.66
C LYS A 156 7.93 12.80 -19.45
N ASP A 157 8.38 12.13 -20.52
CA ASP A 157 7.63 11.07 -21.19
C ASP A 157 7.43 9.93 -20.18
N ILE A 158 6.43 10.09 -19.31
CA ILE A 158 6.07 9.07 -18.32
C ILE A 158 5.32 8.00 -19.08
N GLU A 159 5.90 6.81 -19.12
CA GLU A 159 5.27 5.61 -19.66
C GLU A 159 3.90 5.38 -19.00
N GLU A 160 3.00 4.73 -19.72
CA GLU A 160 1.69 4.38 -19.19
C GLU A 160 1.87 3.34 -18.07
N GLU A 161 1.43 3.69 -16.86
CA GLU A 161 1.45 2.82 -15.68
C GLU A 161 0.08 2.14 -15.54
N LEU A 162 0.04 0.98 -14.86
CA LEU A 162 -1.23 0.26 -14.62
C LEU A 162 -2.28 1.13 -13.91
N LEU A 163 -1.83 2.04 -13.03
CA LEU A 163 -2.69 2.96 -12.29
C LEU A 163 -3.45 3.95 -13.18
N ASP A 164 -2.99 4.21 -14.40
CA ASP A 164 -3.67 5.13 -15.32
C ASP A 164 -5.08 4.67 -15.68
N TYR A 165 -5.29 3.35 -15.75
CA TYR A 165 -6.59 2.75 -16.04
C TYR A 165 -7.63 2.99 -14.93
N LEU A 166 -7.20 3.26 -13.69
CA LEU A 166 -8.10 3.55 -12.57
C LEU A 166 -8.86 4.88 -12.74
N ASN A 167 -8.34 5.79 -13.57
CA ASN A 167 -9.04 7.03 -13.90
C ASN A 167 -10.40 6.80 -14.58
N ASN A 168 -10.63 5.61 -15.15
CA ASN A 168 -11.93 5.25 -15.73
C ASN A 168 -13.02 4.96 -14.68
N LEU A 169 -12.65 4.82 -13.40
CA LEU A 169 -13.59 4.55 -12.31
C LEU A 169 -14.31 5.81 -11.80
N HIS A 170 -13.85 6.99 -12.18
CA HIS A 170 -14.38 8.26 -11.66
C HIS A 170 -14.29 9.38 -12.70
N ASN A 171 -15.12 10.41 -12.53
CA ASN A 171 -15.04 11.65 -13.33
C ASN A 171 -14.44 12.83 -12.52
N LEU A 172 -13.72 12.52 -11.44
CA LEU A 172 -13.10 13.51 -10.54
C LEU A 172 -11.85 14.15 -11.15
N ASP A 173 -11.56 15.38 -10.72
CA ASP A 173 -10.40 16.14 -11.18
C ASP A 173 -9.16 15.90 -10.30
N LYS A 174 -7.99 16.30 -10.81
CA LYS A 174 -6.72 16.24 -10.06
C LYS A 174 -6.73 17.06 -8.77
N CYS A 175 -7.58 18.09 -8.66
CA CYS A 175 -7.65 18.95 -7.47
C CYS A 175 -8.36 18.26 -6.31
N ASN A 176 -9.19 17.24 -6.60
CA ASN A 176 -9.87 16.43 -5.60
C ASN A 176 -8.91 15.61 -4.71
N ILE A 177 -7.64 15.47 -5.09
CA ILE A 177 -6.60 14.84 -4.25
C ILE A 177 -6.52 15.44 -2.83
N LYS A 178 -6.87 16.72 -2.67
CA LYS A 178 -6.91 17.42 -1.37
C LYS A 178 -7.75 16.72 -0.32
N TRP A 179 -8.87 16.11 -0.72
CA TRP A 179 -9.79 15.42 0.18
C TRP A 179 -9.76 13.91 -0.02
N THR A 180 -9.47 13.40 -1.21
CA THR A 180 -9.39 11.94 -1.44
C THR A 180 -8.19 11.30 -0.74
N LYS A 181 -7.15 12.06 -0.39
CA LYS A 181 -5.99 11.58 0.38
C LYS A 181 -6.34 10.85 1.67
N TYR A 182 -7.47 11.15 2.29
CA TYR A 182 -7.92 10.45 3.50
C TYR A 182 -8.46 9.03 3.22
N PHE A 183 -8.61 8.65 1.96
CA PHE A 183 -9.07 7.33 1.51
C PHE A 183 -7.98 6.56 0.75
N GLY A 184 -6.71 6.97 0.86
CA GLY A 184 -5.58 6.24 0.28
C GLY A 184 -5.27 4.91 0.95
N SER A 185 -4.25 4.23 0.44
CA SER A 185 -3.84 2.88 0.85
C SER A 185 -3.53 2.79 2.34
N GLY A 186 -2.91 3.83 2.93
CA GLY A 186 -2.67 3.93 4.38
C GLY A 186 -3.94 3.83 5.22
N THR A 187 -5.01 4.52 4.82
CA THR A 187 -6.30 4.40 5.52
C THR A 187 -6.88 3.01 5.38
N PHE A 188 -6.80 2.44 4.17
CA PHE A 188 -7.37 1.13 3.90
C PHE A 188 -6.68 0.02 4.70
N ILE A 189 -5.36 0.06 4.84
CA ILE A 189 -4.65 -0.91 5.68
C ILE A 189 -5.13 -0.82 7.13
N ILE A 190 -5.34 0.36 7.70
CA ILE A 190 -5.84 0.50 9.08
C ILE A 190 -7.24 -0.12 9.22
N VAL A 191 -8.12 0.09 8.24
CA VAL A 191 -9.43 -0.57 8.22
C VAL A 191 -9.28 -2.09 8.17
N ILE A 192 -8.37 -2.62 7.35
CA ILE A 192 -8.07 -4.06 7.30
C ILE A 192 -7.56 -4.58 8.64
N LEU A 193 -6.65 -3.87 9.32
CA LEU A 193 -6.14 -4.28 10.64
C LEU A 193 -7.26 -4.36 11.68
N ILE A 194 -8.20 -3.39 11.67
CA ILE A 194 -9.37 -3.39 12.55
C ILE A 194 -10.29 -4.58 12.21
N ILE A 195 -10.51 -4.88 10.93
CA ILE A 195 -11.30 -6.02 10.48
C ILE A 195 -10.65 -7.34 10.95
N ILE A 196 -9.33 -7.51 10.78
CA ILE A 196 -8.60 -8.70 11.23
C ILE A 196 -8.76 -8.87 12.74
N TYR A 197 -8.57 -7.80 13.51
CA TYR A 197 -8.74 -7.81 14.97
C TYR A 197 -10.16 -8.22 15.37
N TYR A 198 -11.18 -7.62 14.76
CA TYR A 198 -12.58 -7.93 15.03
C TYR A 198 -12.89 -9.40 14.77
N ILE A 199 -12.52 -9.89 13.59
CA ILE A 199 -12.76 -11.30 13.21
C ILE A 199 -12.03 -12.24 14.15
N GLN A 200 -10.75 -12.01 14.46
CA GLN A 200 -9.99 -12.89 15.36
C GLN A 200 -10.52 -12.89 16.80
N SER A 201 -11.06 -11.77 17.28
CA SER A 201 -11.62 -11.67 18.64
C SER A 201 -13.04 -12.22 18.78
N HIS A 202 -13.74 -12.45 17.67
CA HIS A 202 -15.14 -12.90 17.64
C HIS A 202 -15.31 -14.20 16.82
N GLN A 203 -14.25 -15.02 16.71
CA GLN A 203 -14.38 -16.35 16.10
C GLN A 203 -15.22 -17.25 17.02
N ILE A 204 -16.18 -17.95 16.41
CA ILE A 204 -17.05 -18.93 17.05
C ILE A 204 -16.48 -20.34 16.81
#